data_AF-A0A352RTJ4-F1
#
_entry.id   AF-A0A352RTJ4-F1
#
_cell.length_a   1.000
_cell.length_b   1.000
_cell.length_c   1.000
_cell.angle_alpha   90.00
_cell.angle_beta   90.00
_cell.angle_gamma   90.00
#
_symmetry.space_group_name_H-M   'P 1'
#
loop_
_entity.id
_entity.type
_entity.pdbx_description
1 polymer ?
#
loop_
_entity_poly.entity_id
_entity_poly.type
_entity_poly.pdbx_seq_one_letter_code
_entity_poly.pdbx_strand_id
1 'polypeptide(L)' 'AARVLRGRKVASGVSLKVAPASLRDQLQAASEGTLGVLMDAGAELLPNACNACAGYGATRFPAGSRAIASTARNFPGRMG' A
#
# COMPACT_ATOMS: atom_id res chain seq x y z
N ALA A 1 0.07 -10.18 -4.18
CA ALA A 1 1.01 -9.67 -3.16
C ALA A 1 1.24 -10.69 -2.02
N ALA A 2 0.21 -11.06 -1.25
CA ALA A 2 0.33 -11.95 -0.08
C ALA A 2 1.10 -13.25 -0.34
N ARG A 3 0.83 -13.96 -1.45
CA ARG A 3 1.56 -15.19 -1.82
C ARG A 3 3.08 -14.98 -1.90
N VAL A 4 3.54 -13.82 -2.37
CA VAL A 4 4.98 -13.51 -2.49
C VAL A 4 5.57 -13.09 -1.15
N LEU A 5 4.80 -12.38 -0.33
CA LEU A 5 5.25 -11.83 0.95
C LEU A 5 5.12 -12.81 2.13
N ARG A 6 4.44 -13.95 1.95
CA ARG A 6 4.28 -14.97 3.00
C ARG A 6 5.64 -15.43 3.53
N GLY A 7 5.82 -15.29 4.86
CA GLY A 7 7.06 -15.63 5.55
C GLY A 7 8.22 -14.68 5.30
N ARG A 8 8.00 -13.54 4.64
CA ARG A 8 9.00 -12.51 4.37
C ARG A 8 8.66 -11.23 5.11
N LYS A 9 9.65 -10.36 5.27
CA LYS A 9 9.50 -9.01 5.82
C LYS A 9 9.94 -7.99 4.78
N VAL A 10 9.32 -6.82 4.79
CA VAL A 10 9.77 -5.67 4.01
C VAL A 10 11.20 -5.32 4.44
N ALA A 11 12.05 -5.02 3.46
CA ALA A 11 13.45 -4.68 3.71
C ALA A 11 13.60 -3.39 4.50
N SER A 12 14.69 -3.27 5.27
CA SER A 12 15.03 -2.02 5.96
C SER A 12 15.13 -0.85 4.97
N GLY A 13 14.59 0.31 5.35
CA GLY A 13 14.55 1.50 4.50
C GLY A 13 13.47 1.49 3.41
N VAL A 14 12.63 0.45 3.35
CA VAL A 14 11.50 0.38 2.41
C VAL A 14 10.18 0.44 3.19
N SER A 15 9.23 1.23 2.71
CA SER A 15 7.85 1.25 3.23
C SER A 15 6.90 0.55 2.26
N LEU A 16 6.11 -0.39 2.75
CA LEU A 16 5.03 -1.02 1.99
C LEU A 16 3.69 -0.45 2.46
N LYS A 17 2.95 0.20 1.57
CA LYS A 17 1.62 0.75 1.86
C LYS A 17 0.55 -0.06 1.12
N VAL A 18 -0.51 -0.46 1.83
CA VAL A 18 -1.61 -1.26 1.29
C VAL A 18 -2.91 -0.50 1.52
N ALA A 19 -3.65 -0.24 0.44
CA ALA A 19 -4.96 0.41 0.48
C ALA A 19 -5.99 -0.50 -0.23
N PRO A 20 -6.86 -1.20 0.51
CA PRO A 20 -7.94 -1.97 -0.11
C PRO A 20 -8.90 -1.02 -0.84
N ALA A 21 -9.37 -1.45 -2.02
CA ALA A 21 -10.19 -0.61 -2.89
C ALA A 21 -11.54 -0.21 -2.27
N SER A 22 -12.07 -1.05 -1.37
CA SER A 22 -13.29 -0.78 -0.62
C SER A 22 -13.24 -1.43 0.77
N LEU A 23 -14.16 -1.03 1.66
CA LEU A 23 -14.34 -1.69 2.95
C LEU A 23 -14.72 -3.17 2.78
N ARG A 24 -15.52 -3.49 1.76
CA ARG A 24 -15.89 -4.88 1.44
C ARG A 24 -14.66 -5.72 1.12
N ASP A 25 -13.78 -5.21 0.25
CA ASP A 25 -12.56 -5.92 -0.13
C ASP A 25 -11.60 -6.07 1.05
N GLN A 26 -11.53 -5.05 1.93
CA GLN A 26 -10.75 -5.13 3.16
C GLN A 26 -11.25 -6.25 4.08
N LEU A 27 -12.56 -6.33 4.30
CA LEU A 27 -13.16 -7.35 5.16
C LEU A 27 -12.97 -8.75 4.59
N GLN A 28 -13.12 -8.91 3.26
CA GLN A 28 -12.83 -10.18 2.60
C GLN A 28 -11.35 -10.56 2.72
N ALA A 29 -10.43 -9.63 2.44
CA ALA A 29 -9.00 -9.88 2.56
C ALA A 29 -8.60 -10.24 4.00
N ALA A 30 -9.27 -9.68 5.00
CA ALA A 30 -9.11 -10.05 6.40
C ALA A 30 -9.61 -11.47 6.68
N SER A 31 -10.83 -11.81 6.25
CA SER A 31 -11.43 -13.12 6.54
C SER A 31 -10.69 -14.28 5.86
N GLU A 32 -10.17 -14.08 4.65
CA GLU A 32 -9.39 -15.10 3.93
C GLU A 32 -7.90 -15.14 4.34
N GLY A 33 -7.47 -14.26 5.25
CA GLY A 33 -6.09 -14.19 5.75
C GLY A 33 -5.09 -13.48 4.83
N THR A 34 -5.52 -12.99 3.66
CA THR A 34 -4.67 -12.20 2.74
C THR A 34 -4.13 -10.95 3.43
N LEU A 35 -4.97 -10.21 4.15
CA LEU A 35 -4.57 -8.98 4.84
C LEU A 35 -3.57 -9.28 5.96
N GLY A 36 -3.79 -10.36 6.71
CA GLY A 36 -2.88 -10.80 7.77
C GLY A 36 -1.46 -11.01 7.25
N VAL A 37 -1.30 -11.73 6.13
CA VAL A 37 0.03 -11.94 5.52
C VAL A 37 0.71 -10.63 5.12
N LEU A 38 -0.04 -9.62 4.66
CA LEU A 38 0.51 -8.32 4.31
C LEU A 38 0.96 -7.54 5.56
N MET A 39 0.14 -7.56 6.62
CA MET A 39 0.48 -6.92 7.90
C MET A 39 1.69 -7.60 8.54
N ASP A 40 1.74 -8.93 8.51
CA ASP A 40 2.88 -9.72 8.96
C ASP A 40 4.15 -9.35 8.19
N ALA A 41 4.07 -9.02 6.91
CA ALA A 41 5.23 -8.58 6.15
C ALA A 41 5.74 -7.17 6.57
N GLY A 42 4.98 -6.43 7.38
CA GLY A 42 5.29 -5.06 7.79
C GLY A 42 4.64 -4.00 6.91
N ALA A 43 3.51 -4.31 6.26
CA ALA A 43 2.76 -3.33 5.49
C ALA A 43 1.99 -2.36 6.41
N GLU A 44 1.94 -1.09 6.01
CA GLU A 44 1.05 -0.07 6.56
C GLU A 44 -0.31 -0.13 5.86
N LEU A 45 -1.38 -0.35 6.62
CA LEU A 45 -2.75 -0.31 6.09
C LEU A 45 -3.25 1.13 6.04
N LEU A 46 -3.59 1.59 4.83
CA LEU A 46 -4.16 2.91 4.61
C LEU A 46 -5.71 2.86 4.60
N PRO A 47 -6.39 3.99 4.88
CA PRO A 47 -7.85 4.08 4.74
C PRO A 47 -8.32 3.72 3.33
N ASN A 48 -9.57 3.25 3.20
CA ASN A 48 -10.18 2.95 1.91
C ASN A 48 -10.45 4.24 1.11
N ALA A 49 -9.44 4.69 0.37
CA ALA A 49 -9.46 5.91 -0.42
C ALA A 49 -8.37 5.85 -1.50
N CYS A 50 -8.37 6.84 -2.39
CA CYS A 50 -7.32 6.98 -3.41
C CYS A 50 -5.93 7.27 -2.81
N ASN A 51 -5.83 7.91 -1.63
CA ASN A 51 -4.56 8.14 -0.92
C ASN A 51 -3.44 8.69 -1.83
N ALA A 52 -2.26 8.07 -1.77
CA ALA A 52 -1.07 8.42 -2.52
C ALA A 52 -1.32 8.38 -4.04
N CYS A 53 -2.28 7.57 -4.53
CA CYS A 53 -2.63 7.51 -5.95
C CYS A 53 -3.01 8.87 -6.51
N ALA A 54 -3.65 9.74 -5.71
CA ALA A 54 -4.04 11.08 -6.12
C ALA A 54 -3.16 12.18 -5.50
N GLY A 55 -2.15 11.81 -4.71
CA GLY A 55 -1.31 12.77 -3.99
C GLY A 55 -2.11 13.61 -2.99
N TYR A 56 -3.13 13.04 -2.33
CA TYR A 56 -3.96 13.79 -1.39
C TYR A 56 -3.52 13.62 0.08
N GLY A 57 -3.67 14.70 0.84
CA GLY A 57 -3.44 14.72 2.28
C GLY A 57 -2.05 14.27 2.70
N ALA A 58 -1.99 13.58 3.85
CA ALA A 58 -0.75 13.10 4.47
C ALA A 58 -0.08 11.93 3.73
N THR A 59 -0.66 11.44 2.63
CA THR A 59 -0.16 10.25 1.91
C THR A 59 0.78 10.59 0.75
N ARG A 60 1.25 11.85 0.67
CA ARG A 60 2.25 12.29 -0.31
C ARG A 60 3.64 11.75 0.03
N PHE A 61 4.41 11.42 -1.01
CA PHE A 61 5.81 11.04 -0.85
C PHE A 61 6.70 12.29 -0.77
N PRO A 62 7.73 12.29 0.10
CA PRO A 62 8.72 13.35 0.14
C PRO A 62 9.49 13.51 -1.17
N ALA A 63 10.00 14.71 -1.42
CA ALA A 63 10.90 14.97 -2.54
C ALA A 63 12.10 13.99 -2.53
N GLY A 64 12.47 13.49 -3.71
CA GLY A 64 13.54 12.50 -3.87
C GLY A 64 13.15 11.05 -3.58
N SER A 65 11.91 10.79 -3.15
CA SER A 65 11.42 9.42 -2.96
C SER A 65 11.29 8.68 -4.28
N ARG A 66 11.52 7.37 -4.24
CA ARG A 66 11.24 6.45 -5.35
C ARG A 66 10.12 5.51 -4.96
N ALA A 67 9.06 5.48 -5.75
CA ALA A 67 7.88 4.65 -5.47
C ALA A 67 7.62 3.68 -6.63
N ILE A 68 7.28 2.45 -6.28
CA ILE A 68 6.67 1.47 -7.20
C ILE A 68 5.22 1.34 -6.76
N ALA A 69 4.28 1.58 -7.66
CA ALA A 69 2.86 1.64 -7.33
C ALA A 69 2.02 0.85 -8.34
N SER A 70 0.92 0.25 -7.86
CA SER A 70 -0.10 -0.41 -8.68
C SER A 70 -1.20 0.57 -9.15
N THR A 71 -0.89 1.86 -9.19
CA THR A 71 -1.82 2.93 -9.58
C THR A 71 -1.81 3.12 -11.09
N ALA A 72 -2.87 3.71 -11.65
CA ALA A 72 -3.00 3.87 -13.09
C ALA A 72 -2.20 5.04 -13.69
N ARG A 73 -1.58 5.91 -12.87
CA ARG A 73 -1.01 7.20 -13.31
C ARG A 73 0.31 7.49 -12.61
N ASN A 74 1.30 8.00 -13.35
CA ASN A 74 2.69 8.22 -12.89
C ASN A 74 3.33 9.55 -13.36
N PHE A 75 2.54 10.55 -13.76
CA PHE A 75 3.08 11.84 -14.23
C PHE A 75 3.81 12.62 -13.10
N PRO A 76 4.67 13.60 -13.43
CA PRO A 76 5.41 14.37 -12.42
C PRO A 76 4.53 15.01 -11.35
N GLY A 77 4.92 14.91 -10.08
CA GLY A 77 4.18 15.44 -8.92
C GLY A 77 2.91 14.65 -8.55
N ARG A 78 2.67 13.50 -9.18
CA ARG A 78 1.41 12.74 -9.03
C ARG A 78 1.14 12.24 -7.62
N MET A 79 2.17 11.75 -6.94
CA MET A 79 2.05 11.12 -5.61
C MET A 79 2.77 11.95 -4.54
N GLY A 80 3.10 13.20 -4.84
CA GLY A 80 4.13 13.97 -4.14
C GLY A 80 5.25 14.33 -5.11
#